data_AF-A0A7X6T6L4-F1
#
_entry.id   AF-A0A7X6T6L4-F1
#
_cell.length_a   1.000
_cell.length_b   1.000
_cell.length_c   1.000
_cell.angle_alpha   90.00
_cell.angle_beta   90.00
_cell.angle_gamma   90.00
#
_symmetry.space_group_name_H-M   'P 1'
#
loop_
_entity.id
_entity.type
_entity.pdbx_description
1 polymer ?
#
loop_
_entity_poly.entity_id
_entity_poly.type
_entity_poly.pdbx_seq_one_letter_code
_entity_poly.pdbx_strand_id
1 'polypeptide(L)'
;MKRTLFIIITALLLVTLLGCELLLPQPDKPKIYFLGVGLDYKNIKNTPERPTLNHLNGTIADTKELASALYYRGKEMGVEVEITLMLQEGVTPNVNSPLYPREDKIWDQIERIKDKLSPSDIFIFYFAGHGELNVGGRSGDLVVGIEKNNDPINSADVLTIDELYNQLKGIKATKLLILDSCYSGGHEVPYPSLPKEREGEELRYLASQFYLLASAADEESWETNHPDDHGFMTLQLLDALGWSHEGTSEITDFDGTTYAIEGHIPAGSTSPVESGGNVYLSDLFSHIRGVKNIRQRAQTGGGPIELILFSRHW
;
A
#
# COMPACT_ATOMS: atom_id res chain seq x y z
N MET A 1 36.39 -50.37 7.04
CA MET A 1 36.24 -49.13 7.85
C MET A 1 36.21 -47.86 7.01
N LYS A 2 37.23 -47.51 6.21
CA LYS A 2 37.25 -46.23 5.47
C LYS A 2 36.09 -46.02 4.47
N ARG A 3 35.68 -47.04 3.72
CA ARG A 3 34.52 -46.97 2.79
C ARG A 3 33.18 -46.77 3.50
N THR A 4 32.96 -47.48 4.60
CA THR A 4 31.73 -47.39 5.40
C THR A 4 31.61 -46.01 6.05
N LEU A 5 32.71 -45.46 6.55
CA LEU A 5 32.75 -44.11 7.11
C LEU A 5 32.45 -43.04 6.06
N PHE A 6 32.97 -43.20 4.84
CA PHE A 6 32.71 -42.27 3.74
C PHE A 6 31.22 -42.25 3.37
N ILE A 7 30.59 -43.42 3.24
CA ILE A 7 29.15 -43.54 2.94
C ILE A 7 28.29 -42.88 4.03
N ILE A 8 28.63 -43.09 5.31
CA ILE A 8 27.90 -42.48 6.43
C ILE A 8 28.02 -40.95 6.39
N ILE A 9 29.22 -40.41 6.15
CA ILE A 9 29.44 -38.96 6.06
C ILE A 9 28.67 -38.36 4.88
N THR A 10 28.69 -39.02 3.71
CA THR A 10 27.96 -38.55 2.53
C THR A 10 26.45 -38.60 2.73
N ALA A 11 25.93 -39.64 3.39
CA ALA A 11 24.51 -39.73 3.73
C ALA A 11 24.10 -38.66 4.74
N LEU A 12 24.92 -38.39 5.77
CA LEU A 12 24.68 -37.31 6.71
C LEU A 12 24.68 -35.95 6.01
N LEU A 13 25.64 -35.71 5.10
CA LEU A 13 25.71 -34.47 4.32
C LEU A 13 24.48 -34.29 3.43
N LEU A 14 24.02 -35.36 2.78
CA LEU A 14 22.80 -35.33 1.97
C LEU A 14 21.57 -35.01 2.83
N VAL A 15 21.45 -35.61 4.02
CA VAL A 15 20.35 -35.34 4.96
C VAL A 15 20.41 -33.91 5.50
N THR A 16 21.60 -33.36 5.75
CA THR A 16 21.73 -31.94 6.16
C THR A 16 21.45 -30.97 5.02
N LEU A 17 21.76 -31.33 3.77
CA LEU A 17 21.47 -30.52 2.58
C LEU A 17 19.99 -30.59 2.18
N LEU A 18 19.32 -31.71 2.46
CA LEU A 18 17.87 -31.88 2.26
C LEU A 18 17.04 -31.40 3.46
N GLY A 19 17.68 -31.07 4.58
CA GLY A 19 17.04 -31.00 5.90
C GLY A 19 16.45 -29.65 6.32
N CYS A 20 16.72 -28.55 5.61
CA CYS A 20 16.21 -27.24 6.02
C CYS A 20 14.98 -26.78 5.23
N GLU A 21 14.90 -27.04 3.92
CA GLU A 21 13.74 -26.64 3.10
C GLU A 21 12.58 -27.63 3.16
N LEU A 22 12.85 -28.92 3.41
CA LEU A 22 11.82 -29.98 3.39
C LEU A 22 11.04 -30.11 4.71
N LEU A 23 11.53 -29.47 5.79
CA LEU A 23 10.96 -29.56 7.14
C LEU A 23 10.32 -28.26 7.64
N LEU A 24 10.52 -27.15 6.93
CA LEU A 24 9.75 -25.94 7.21
C LEU A 24 8.36 -26.14 6.61
N PRO A 25 7.28 -26.01 7.41
CA PRO A 25 5.93 -25.98 6.84
C PRO A 25 5.91 -24.86 5.79
N GLN A 26 5.28 -25.14 4.65
CA GLN A 26 5.05 -24.08 3.68
C GLN A 26 4.30 -22.96 4.40
N PRO A 27 4.72 -21.70 4.22
CA PRO A 27 4.01 -20.57 4.80
C PRO A 27 2.53 -20.62 4.37
N ASP A 28 1.63 -20.43 5.33
CA ASP A 28 0.20 -20.43 5.07
C ASP A 28 -0.12 -19.38 4.00
N LYS A 29 -1.01 -19.74 3.07
CA LYS A 29 -1.50 -18.82 2.04
C LYS A 29 -2.10 -17.58 2.72
N PRO A 30 -1.58 -16.37 2.46
CA PRO A 30 -2.11 -15.17 3.10
C PRO A 30 -3.49 -14.83 2.56
N LYS A 31 -4.34 -14.24 3.40
CA LYS A 31 -5.41 -13.36 2.92
C LYS A 31 -4.90 -11.91 2.94
N ILE A 32 -5.27 -11.14 1.93
CA ILE A 32 -4.95 -9.71 1.85
C ILE A 32 -6.17 -8.91 2.29
N TYR A 33 -5.96 -7.97 3.20
CA TYR A 33 -6.93 -6.96 3.61
C TYR A 33 -6.45 -5.60 3.13
N PHE A 34 -7.15 -5.03 2.14
CA PHE A 34 -6.82 -3.72 1.57
C PHE A 34 -7.76 -2.65 2.13
N LEU A 35 -7.18 -1.63 2.77
CA LEU A 35 -7.86 -0.39 3.14
C LEU A 35 -7.34 0.74 2.24
N GLY A 36 -8.14 1.15 1.27
CA GLY A 36 -7.83 2.25 0.36
C GLY A 36 -8.50 3.54 0.80
N VAL A 37 -7.71 4.61 0.96
CA VAL A 37 -8.16 5.94 1.36
C VAL A 37 -7.86 6.93 0.23
N GLY A 38 -8.89 7.48 -0.40
CA GLY A 38 -8.76 8.40 -1.53
C GLY A 38 -9.60 9.66 -1.37
N LEU A 39 -9.01 10.83 -1.62
CA LEU A 39 -9.68 12.14 -1.47
C LEU A 39 -9.40 13.04 -2.68
N ASP A 40 -10.44 13.54 -3.34
CA ASP A 40 -10.30 14.51 -4.45
C ASP A 40 -10.36 15.99 -4.00
N TYR A 41 -10.70 16.19 -2.73
CA TYR A 41 -10.87 17.47 -2.03
C TYR A 41 -11.84 18.45 -2.69
N LYS A 42 -12.70 18.00 -3.61
CA LYS A 42 -13.65 18.88 -4.32
C LYS A 42 -14.75 19.44 -3.42
N ASN A 43 -14.89 18.91 -2.20
CA ASN A 43 -15.86 19.36 -1.21
C ASN A 43 -15.36 20.48 -0.29
N ILE A 44 -14.14 20.99 -0.47
CA ILE A 44 -13.62 22.10 0.34
C ILE A 44 -14.12 23.46 -0.18
N LYS A 45 -13.97 24.50 0.65
CA LYS A 45 -14.24 25.87 0.26
C LYS A 45 -13.25 26.36 -0.80
N ASN A 46 -13.76 26.65 -2.00
CA ASN A 46 -13.01 27.41 -2.99
C ASN A 46 -12.77 28.83 -2.47
N THR A 47 -11.50 29.23 -2.34
CA THR A 47 -11.13 30.62 -2.07
C THR A 47 -10.71 31.30 -3.37
N PRO A 48 -11.04 32.58 -3.58
CA PRO A 48 -10.62 33.31 -4.79
C PRO A 48 -9.10 33.33 -5.02
N GLU A 49 -8.33 33.14 -3.96
CA GLU A 49 -6.85 33.13 -3.99
C GLU A 49 -6.27 31.78 -4.42
N ARG A 50 -7.01 30.66 -4.23
CA ARG A 50 -6.62 29.30 -4.61
C ARG A 50 -7.84 28.45 -5.03
N PRO A 51 -8.55 28.81 -6.12
CA PRO A 51 -9.84 28.20 -6.44
C PRO A 51 -9.75 26.75 -6.98
N THR A 52 -8.55 26.26 -7.33
CA THR A 52 -8.33 24.91 -7.91
C THR A 52 -7.03 24.23 -7.45
N LEU A 53 -6.20 24.89 -6.63
CA LEU A 53 -4.87 24.38 -6.27
C LEU A 53 -4.88 23.20 -5.29
N ASN A 54 -6.04 22.92 -4.69
CA ASN A 54 -6.17 21.94 -3.62
C ASN A 54 -7.03 20.72 -4.04
N HIS A 55 -7.54 20.68 -5.28
CA HIS A 55 -8.24 19.49 -5.77
C HIS A 55 -7.23 18.55 -6.42
N LEU A 56 -7.47 17.25 -6.27
CA LEU A 56 -6.70 16.19 -6.90
C LEU A 56 -7.67 15.37 -7.73
N ASN A 57 -7.39 15.19 -9.02
CA ASN A 57 -8.35 14.53 -9.90
C ASN A 57 -8.20 13.01 -9.89
N GLY A 58 -6.99 12.51 -9.62
CA GLY A 58 -6.62 11.12 -9.83
C GLY A 58 -6.70 10.23 -8.62
N THR A 59 -6.71 10.80 -7.42
CA THR A 59 -6.68 10.03 -6.16
C THR A 59 -7.82 9.02 -6.03
N ILE A 60 -9.01 9.34 -6.56
CA ILE A 60 -10.17 8.45 -6.54
C ILE A 60 -10.01 7.30 -7.55
N ALA A 61 -9.56 7.60 -8.77
CA ALA A 61 -9.27 6.59 -9.79
C ALA A 61 -8.16 5.66 -9.32
N ASP A 62 -7.05 6.22 -8.85
CA ASP A 62 -5.93 5.53 -8.23
C ASP A 62 -6.36 4.52 -7.15
N THR A 63 -7.20 4.97 -6.21
CA THR A 63 -7.66 4.13 -5.10
C THR A 63 -8.53 2.97 -5.60
N LYS A 64 -9.47 3.26 -6.50
CA LYS A 64 -10.42 2.28 -7.06
C LYS A 64 -9.72 1.26 -7.96
N GLU A 65 -8.85 1.73 -8.85
CA GLU A 65 -8.11 0.89 -9.79
C GLU A 65 -7.07 0.03 -9.08
N LEU A 66 -6.35 0.55 -8.08
CA LEU A 66 -5.41 -0.28 -7.33
C LEU A 66 -6.14 -1.39 -6.56
N ALA A 67 -7.28 -1.07 -5.94
CA ALA A 67 -8.12 -2.07 -5.28
C ALA A 67 -8.55 -3.17 -6.26
N SER A 68 -9.00 -2.78 -7.45
CA SER A 68 -9.41 -3.70 -8.52
C SER A 68 -8.24 -4.55 -9.03
N ALA A 69 -7.09 -3.93 -9.30
CA ALA A 69 -5.88 -4.61 -9.74
C ALA A 69 -5.43 -5.68 -8.72
N LEU A 70 -5.39 -5.33 -7.43
CA LEU A 70 -5.09 -6.28 -6.35
C LEU A 70 -6.11 -7.41 -6.28
N TYR A 71 -7.41 -7.09 -6.34
CA TYR A 71 -8.47 -8.08 -6.28
C TYR A 71 -8.41 -9.10 -7.43
N TYR A 72 -8.30 -8.62 -8.67
CA TYR A 72 -8.26 -9.51 -9.83
C TYR A 72 -6.93 -10.26 -9.93
N ARG A 73 -5.80 -9.65 -9.55
CA ARG A 73 -4.52 -10.37 -9.47
C ARG A 73 -4.56 -11.44 -8.39
N GLY A 74 -5.12 -11.13 -7.22
CA GLY A 74 -5.36 -12.10 -6.15
C GLY A 74 -6.21 -13.27 -6.63
N LYS A 75 -7.35 -12.99 -7.26
CA LYS A 75 -8.24 -14.01 -7.85
C LYS A 75 -7.51 -14.90 -8.86
N GLU A 76 -6.69 -14.32 -9.72
CA GLU A 76 -5.90 -15.03 -10.75
C GLU A 76 -4.85 -15.97 -10.12
N MET A 77 -4.24 -15.54 -9.00
CA MET A 77 -3.22 -16.30 -8.27
C MET A 77 -3.80 -17.10 -7.07
N GLY A 78 -5.12 -17.13 -6.94
CA GLY A 78 -5.86 -17.82 -5.90
C GLY A 78 -5.69 -17.26 -4.48
N VAL A 79 -5.24 -16.02 -4.33
CA VAL A 79 -5.11 -15.29 -3.06
C VAL A 79 -6.37 -14.47 -2.82
N GLU A 80 -7.00 -14.62 -1.66
CA GLU A 80 -8.19 -13.84 -1.32
C GLU A 80 -7.81 -12.39 -0.97
N VAL A 81 -8.54 -11.42 -1.53
CA VAL A 81 -8.36 -9.99 -1.27
C VAL A 81 -9.68 -9.40 -0.82
N GLU A 82 -9.74 -8.94 0.42
CA GLU A 82 -10.88 -8.22 1.00
C GLU A 82 -10.62 -6.72 0.90
N ILE A 83 -11.55 -5.99 0.26
CA ILE A 83 -11.40 -4.56 -0.05
C ILE A 83 -12.26 -3.73 0.90
N THR A 84 -11.71 -2.65 1.45
CA THR A 84 -12.45 -1.56 2.10
C THR A 84 -12.02 -0.25 1.45
N LEU A 85 -12.98 0.51 0.91
CA LEU A 85 -12.72 1.81 0.29
C LEU A 85 -13.30 2.94 1.15
N MET A 86 -12.45 3.92 1.48
CA MET A 86 -12.85 5.17 2.11
C MET A 86 -12.61 6.32 1.14
N LEU A 87 -13.68 6.81 0.53
CA LEU A 87 -13.60 7.76 -0.57
C LEU A 87 -14.27 9.09 -0.23
N GLN A 88 -13.56 10.19 -0.46
CA GLN A 88 -14.14 11.52 -0.57
C GLN A 88 -14.17 11.91 -2.05
N GLU A 89 -15.32 11.68 -2.69
CA GLU A 89 -15.52 11.88 -4.13
C GLU A 89 -16.56 13.00 -4.38
N GLY A 90 -16.16 14.00 -5.16
CA GLY A 90 -17.02 15.09 -5.61
C GLY A 90 -17.27 16.19 -4.58
N VAL A 91 -18.18 17.10 -4.94
CA VAL A 91 -18.44 18.35 -4.22
C VAL A 91 -19.35 18.22 -2.99
N THR A 92 -20.15 17.14 -2.92
CA THR A 92 -21.12 16.90 -1.83
C THR A 92 -21.06 15.45 -1.35
N PRO A 93 -19.90 14.96 -0.90
CA PRO A 93 -19.79 13.63 -0.31
C PRO A 93 -20.62 13.56 0.97
N ASN A 94 -21.02 12.35 1.35
CA ASN A 94 -21.69 12.11 2.62
C ASN A 94 -20.65 12.10 3.76
N VAL A 95 -20.35 13.28 4.32
CA VAL A 95 -19.39 13.46 5.42
C VAL A 95 -19.75 12.68 6.68
N ASN A 96 -21.01 12.24 6.82
CA ASN A 96 -21.49 11.44 7.94
C ASN A 96 -21.35 9.92 7.71
N SER A 97 -20.98 9.47 6.50
CA SER A 97 -20.75 8.05 6.20
C SER A 97 -19.66 7.47 7.11
N PRO A 98 -19.80 6.23 7.61
CA PRO A 98 -18.71 5.54 8.32
C PRO A 98 -17.49 5.26 7.43
N LEU A 99 -17.65 5.37 6.11
CA LEU A 99 -16.58 5.23 5.11
C LEU A 99 -16.07 6.59 4.59
N TYR A 100 -16.53 7.71 5.15
CA TYR A 100 -15.95 9.00 4.82
C TYR A 100 -14.55 9.09 5.44
N PRO A 101 -13.50 9.44 4.68
CA PRO A 101 -12.11 9.35 5.12
C PRO A 101 -11.73 10.49 6.07
N ARG A 102 -12.29 10.51 7.29
CA ARG A 102 -11.81 11.33 8.41
C ARG A 102 -10.95 10.50 9.34
N GLU A 103 -10.12 11.17 10.12
CA GLU A 103 -9.13 10.51 10.97
C GLU A 103 -9.77 9.49 11.93
N ASP A 104 -10.80 9.91 12.67
CA ASP A 104 -11.59 9.07 13.59
C ASP A 104 -12.15 7.82 12.89
N LYS A 105 -12.71 7.99 11.69
CA LYS A 105 -13.31 6.92 10.89
C LYS A 105 -12.27 5.98 10.29
N ILE A 106 -11.09 6.49 9.91
CA ILE A 106 -9.99 5.66 9.44
C ILE A 106 -9.53 4.73 10.57
N TRP A 107 -9.44 5.25 11.80
CA TRP A 107 -9.14 4.42 12.97
C TRP A 107 -10.20 3.36 13.24
N ASP A 108 -11.48 3.71 13.15
CA ASP A 108 -12.57 2.75 13.28
C ASP A 108 -12.46 1.62 12.25
N GLN A 109 -12.08 1.92 11.00
CA GLN A 109 -11.88 0.91 9.96
C GLN A 109 -10.64 0.04 10.22
N ILE A 110 -9.52 0.63 10.66
CA ILE A 110 -8.32 -0.13 11.00
C ILE A 110 -8.60 -1.11 12.15
N GLU A 111 -9.32 -0.69 13.19
CA GLU A 111 -9.66 -1.59 14.31
C GLU A 111 -10.61 -2.71 13.85
N ARG A 112 -11.61 -2.37 13.04
CA ARG A 112 -12.54 -3.35 12.45
C ARG A 112 -11.83 -4.41 11.61
N ILE A 113 -10.80 -4.02 10.85
CA ILE A 113 -9.99 -4.96 10.06
C ILE A 113 -9.08 -5.76 10.98
N LYS A 114 -8.45 -5.13 11.97
CA LYS A 114 -7.53 -5.75 12.92
C LYS A 114 -8.15 -6.95 13.65
N ASP A 115 -9.44 -6.90 13.98
CA ASP A 115 -10.16 -8.01 14.63
C ASP A 115 -10.26 -9.28 13.77
N LYS A 116 -10.04 -9.18 12.45
CA LYS A 116 -10.10 -10.31 11.50
C LYS A 116 -8.72 -10.87 11.15
N LEU A 117 -7.66 -10.09 11.35
CA LEU A 117 -6.31 -10.40 10.87
C LEU A 117 -5.69 -11.57 11.64
N SER A 118 -5.14 -12.52 10.90
CA SER A 118 -4.26 -13.57 11.40
C SER A 118 -2.77 -13.21 11.17
N PRO A 119 -1.82 -13.88 11.85
CA PRO A 119 -0.39 -13.61 11.65
C PRO A 119 0.14 -13.89 10.23
N SER A 120 -0.54 -14.75 9.46
CA SER A 120 -0.18 -15.05 8.06
C SER A 120 -0.73 -14.04 7.06
N ASP A 121 -1.65 -13.17 7.47
CA ASP A 121 -2.29 -12.23 6.55
C ASP A 121 -1.41 -11.02 6.20
N ILE A 122 -1.81 -10.32 5.15
CA ILE A 122 -1.23 -9.06 4.73
C ILE A 122 -2.29 -7.96 4.86
N PHE A 123 -2.01 -6.94 5.65
CA PHE A 123 -2.78 -5.71 5.71
C PHE A 123 -2.12 -4.64 4.84
N ILE A 124 -2.84 -4.10 3.87
CA ILE A 124 -2.39 -3.02 3.01
C ILE A 124 -3.16 -1.75 3.37
N PHE A 125 -2.44 -0.72 3.81
CA PHE A 125 -2.98 0.62 3.94
C PHE A 125 -2.52 1.44 2.75
N TYR A 126 -3.46 1.87 1.92
CA TYR A 126 -3.19 2.71 0.76
C TYR A 126 -3.79 4.10 0.96
N PHE A 127 -3.01 5.14 0.67
CA PHE A 127 -3.47 6.52 0.71
C PHE A 127 -3.11 7.26 -0.58
N ALA A 128 -4.08 7.94 -1.17
CA ALA A 128 -3.89 8.89 -2.27
C ALA A 128 -4.52 10.24 -1.90
N GLY A 129 -3.69 11.27 -1.81
CA GLY A 129 -4.15 12.58 -1.36
C GLY A 129 -3.01 13.57 -1.10
N HIS A 130 -3.35 14.69 -0.48
CA HIS A 130 -2.35 15.69 -0.08
C HIS A 130 -1.48 15.17 1.05
N GLY A 131 -0.17 15.42 0.93
CA GLY A 131 0.80 15.33 2.02
C GLY A 131 1.12 16.73 2.52
N GLU A 132 0.88 17.00 3.79
CA GLU A 132 0.77 18.37 4.30
C GLU A 132 2.10 19.04 4.64
N LEU A 133 2.14 20.39 4.58
CA LEU A 133 3.17 21.26 5.18
C LEU A 133 2.61 22.41 6.06
N ASN A 134 1.31 22.70 6.02
CA ASN A 134 0.64 23.92 6.50
C ASN A 134 -0.74 23.74 7.17
N VAL A 135 -1.36 22.54 7.21
CA VAL A 135 -2.66 22.25 7.88
C VAL A 135 -2.43 21.73 9.32
N GLY A 136 -1.32 22.12 9.95
CA GLY A 136 -1.02 21.81 11.36
C GLY A 136 -0.26 20.50 11.60
N GLY A 137 -0.06 19.68 10.56
CA GLY A 137 0.82 18.51 10.55
C GLY A 137 2.28 18.83 10.18
N ARG A 138 3.14 17.82 10.22
CA ARG A 138 4.50 17.88 9.67
C ARG A 138 4.49 17.53 8.19
N SER A 139 5.58 17.89 7.50
CA SER A 139 5.83 17.51 6.11
C SER A 139 5.52 16.04 5.87
N GLY A 140 4.55 15.76 4.99
CA GLY A 140 4.19 14.41 4.58
C GLY A 140 3.17 13.70 5.48
N ASP A 141 2.66 14.33 6.54
CA ASP A 141 1.46 13.82 7.23
C ASP A 141 0.26 13.89 6.27
N LEU A 142 -0.73 13.02 6.48
CA LEU A 142 -1.79 12.77 5.49
C LEU A 142 -2.97 13.69 5.76
N VAL A 143 -3.33 14.54 4.80
CA VAL A 143 -4.52 15.40 4.89
C VAL A 143 -5.74 14.54 4.62
N VAL A 144 -6.62 14.39 5.60
CA VAL A 144 -7.83 13.58 5.44
C VAL A 144 -9.06 14.50 5.39
N GLY A 145 -10.27 13.96 5.55
CA GLY A 145 -11.52 14.65 5.27
C GLY A 145 -11.81 15.83 6.21
N ILE A 146 -12.59 16.78 5.70
CA ILE A 146 -13.16 17.90 6.49
C ILE A 146 -14.45 17.49 7.23
N GLU A 147 -14.76 18.14 8.35
CA GLU A 147 -15.99 17.87 9.12
C GLU A 147 -17.27 18.20 8.35
N LYS A 148 -17.32 19.34 7.66
CA LYS A 148 -18.49 19.80 6.90
C LYS A 148 -18.11 20.16 5.47
N ASN A 149 -18.99 19.84 4.53
CA ASN A 149 -18.84 20.27 3.14
C ASN A 149 -18.71 21.80 3.08
N ASN A 150 -17.81 22.28 2.22
CA ASN A 150 -17.47 23.68 2.00
C ASN A 150 -16.76 24.37 3.19
N ASP A 151 -16.17 23.59 4.10
CA ASP A 151 -15.17 24.07 5.04
C ASP A 151 -13.80 24.25 4.34
N PRO A 152 -12.94 25.17 4.81
CA PRO A 152 -11.62 25.38 4.21
C PRO A 152 -10.70 24.16 4.42
N ILE A 153 -9.75 23.91 3.52
CA ILE A 153 -8.78 22.81 3.67
C ILE A 153 -8.00 22.86 5.00
N ASN A 154 -7.78 24.06 5.56
CA ASN A 154 -7.10 24.23 6.85
C ASN A 154 -7.87 23.69 8.06
N SER A 155 -9.12 23.25 7.88
CA SER A 155 -9.88 22.52 8.90
C SER A 155 -10.05 21.04 8.57
N ALA A 156 -9.31 20.53 7.58
CA ALA A 156 -9.18 19.10 7.37
C ALA A 156 -8.50 18.47 8.59
N ASP A 157 -8.94 17.26 8.95
CA ASP A 157 -8.22 16.46 9.92
C ASP A 157 -6.87 16.02 9.29
N VAL A 158 -5.87 15.74 10.14
CA VAL A 158 -4.54 15.29 9.71
C VAL A 158 -4.22 13.97 10.40
N LEU A 159 -4.00 12.94 9.60
CA LEU A 159 -3.55 11.64 10.07
C LEU A 159 -2.02 11.60 10.06
N THR A 160 -1.39 11.61 11.22
CA THR A 160 0.08 11.58 11.27
C THR A 160 0.61 10.18 11.00
N ILE A 161 1.76 10.09 10.32
CA ILE A 161 2.38 8.78 10.08
C ILE A 161 2.95 8.17 11.37
N ASP A 162 3.29 8.99 12.37
CA ASP A 162 3.72 8.48 13.67
C ASP A 162 2.55 7.79 14.41
N GLU A 163 1.33 8.34 14.34
CA GLU A 163 0.14 7.67 14.86
C GLU A 163 -0.18 6.40 14.09
N LEU A 164 -0.13 6.44 12.76
CA LEU A 164 -0.32 5.25 11.92
C LEU A 164 0.68 4.17 12.28
N TYR A 165 1.96 4.51 12.39
CA TYR A 165 2.99 3.59 12.83
C TYR A 165 2.69 2.99 14.22
N ASN A 166 2.31 3.82 15.19
CA ASN A 166 2.04 3.36 16.56
C ASN A 166 0.80 2.47 16.65
N GLN A 167 -0.27 2.76 15.91
CA GLN A 167 -1.45 1.90 15.86
C GLN A 167 -1.14 0.56 15.18
N LEU A 168 -0.38 0.61 14.08
CA LEU A 168 -0.02 -0.58 13.32
C LEU A 168 0.99 -1.50 14.04
N LYS A 169 1.70 -1.03 15.09
CA LYS A 169 2.50 -1.91 15.97
C LYS A 169 1.70 -3.07 16.56
N GLY A 170 0.43 -2.81 16.90
CA GLY A 170 -0.46 -3.81 17.52
C GLY A 170 -1.01 -4.86 16.55
N ILE A 171 -0.81 -4.67 15.24
CA ILE A 171 -1.28 -5.60 14.21
C ILE A 171 -0.26 -6.72 14.03
N LYS A 172 -0.71 -7.97 14.20
CA LYS A 172 0.11 -9.18 14.10
C LYS A 172 0.41 -9.62 12.66
N ALA A 173 -0.43 -9.21 11.71
CA ALA A 173 -0.24 -9.45 10.29
C ALA A 173 0.98 -8.70 9.73
N THR A 174 1.42 -9.10 8.54
CA THR A 174 2.35 -8.29 7.75
C THR A 174 1.63 -7.03 7.29
N LYS A 175 2.28 -5.87 7.35
CA LYS A 175 1.70 -4.58 6.94
C LYS A 175 2.47 -4.00 5.77
N LEU A 176 1.76 -3.48 4.78
CA LEU A 176 2.32 -2.71 3.68
C LEU A 176 1.63 -1.35 3.63
N LEU A 177 2.41 -0.28 3.81
CA LEU A 177 1.92 1.09 3.69
C LEU A 177 2.30 1.61 2.31
N ILE A 178 1.32 2.04 1.54
CA ILE A 178 1.50 2.61 0.20
C ILE A 178 0.97 4.04 0.24
N LEU A 179 1.85 5.02 0.15
CA LEU A 179 1.51 6.44 0.31
C LEU A 179 1.79 7.21 -0.98
N ASP A 180 0.75 7.48 -1.76
CA ASP A 180 0.80 8.43 -2.88
C ASP A 180 0.44 9.84 -2.41
N SER A 181 1.43 10.47 -1.79
CA SER A 181 1.35 11.84 -1.29
C SER A 181 2.72 12.53 -1.33
N CYS A 182 2.70 13.87 -1.36
CA CYS A 182 3.90 14.70 -1.26
C CYS A 182 4.66 14.44 0.05
N TYR A 183 5.99 14.49 -0.01
CA TYR A 183 6.89 14.32 1.14
C TYR A 183 6.74 12.98 1.89
N SER A 184 6.13 11.97 1.28
CA SER A 184 5.88 10.66 1.90
C SER A 184 7.18 9.97 2.32
N GLY A 185 8.29 10.22 1.63
CA GLY A 185 9.64 9.75 1.98
C GLY A 185 10.18 10.30 3.30
N GLY A 186 9.58 11.36 3.87
CA GLY A 186 9.93 11.87 5.21
C GLY A 186 9.66 10.87 6.33
N HIS A 187 8.93 9.80 6.01
CA HIS A 187 8.54 8.75 6.92
C HIS A 187 9.24 7.42 6.67
N GLU A 188 10.31 7.43 5.86
CA GLU A 188 11.19 6.28 5.76
C GLU A 188 11.68 5.88 7.15
N VAL A 189 11.46 4.62 7.52
CA VAL A 189 11.97 4.07 8.77
C VAL A 189 13.36 3.48 8.50
N PRO A 190 14.44 4.02 9.12
CA PRO A 190 15.78 3.51 8.92
C PRO A 190 15.89 2.06 9.40
N TYR A 191 16.65 1.25 8.67
CA TYR A 191 16.98 -0.10 9.12
C TYR A 191 18.05 -0.07 10.22
N PRO A 192 17.84 -0.76 11.35
CA PRO A 192 18.81 -0.82 12.44
C PRO A 192 19.96 -1.75 12.04
N SER A 193 20.94 -1.18 11.35
CA SER A 193 22.11 -1.89 10.83
C SER A 193 23.10 -2.28 11.93
N LEU A 194 23.13 -1.51 13.04
CA LEU A 194 24.03 -1.75 14.17
C LEU A 194 23.30 -2.46 15.32
N PRO A 195 23.97 -3.35 16.08
CA PRO A 195 23.35 -4.04 17.23
C PRO A 195 22.71 -3.10 18.26
N LYS A 196 23.36 -1.96 18.57
CA LYS A 196 22.85 -0.96 19.52
C LYS A 196 21.54 -0.30 19.07
N GLU A 197 21.31 -0.21 17.75
CA GLU A 197 20.07 0.34 17.20
C GLU A 197 18.89 -0.62 17.39
N ARG A 198 19.16 -1.91 17.60
CA ARG A 198 18.14 -2.97 17.76
C ARG A 198 17.65 -3.16 19.20
N GLU A 199 18.32 -2.52 20.16
CA GLU A 199 18.09 -2.72 21.60
C GLU A 199 17.32 -1.56 22.26
N GLY A 200 16.92 -0.54 21.50
CA GLY A 200 16.22 0.65 22.02
C GLY A 200 14.71 0.49 22.11
N GLU A 201 14.10 1.01 23.18
CA GLU A 201 12.64 1.08 23.34
C GLU A 201 11.95 1.97 22.28
N GLU A 202 12.72 2.85 21.62
CA GLU A 202 12.26 3.70 20.51
C GLU A 202 12.46 3.06 19.13
N LEU A 203 12.76 1.76 19.04
CA LEU A 203 12.94 1.08 17.76
C LEU A 203 11.69 1.23 16.88
N ARG A 204 11.80 2.09 15.87
CA ARG A 204 10.72 2.31 14.88
C ARG A 204 10.66 1.20 13.84
N TYR A 205 11.73 0.47 13.62
CA TYR A 205 11.75 -0.59 12.62
C TYR A 205 10.94 -1.81 13.07
N LEU A 206 9.96 -2.21 12.26
CA LEU A 206 9.21 -3.45 12.43
C LEU A 206 9.47 -4.33 11.21
N ALA A 207 10.03 -5.52 11.43
CA ALA A 207 10.34 -6.45 10.35
C ALA A 207 9.10 -6.90 9.55
N SER A 208 7.90 -6.80 10.13
CA SER A 208 6.63 -7.10 9.49
C SER A 208 5.98 -5.87 8.82
N GLN A 209 6.68 -4.75 8.69
CA GLN A 209 6.14 -3.53 8.08
C GLN A 209 6.98 -3.05 6.90
N PHE A 210 6.32 -2.92 5.76
CA PHE A 210 6.89 -2.53 4.49
C PHE A 210 6.28 -1.22 3.99
N TYR A 211 6.98 -0.54 3.08
CA TYR A 211 6.61 0.78 2.61
C TYR A 211 6.79 0.90 1.09
N LEU A 212 5.85 1.56 0.42
CA LEU A 212 6.02 2.15 -0.91
C LEU A 212 5.58 3.61 -0.82
N LEU A 213 6.50 4.53 -1.07
CA LEU A 213 6.30 5.97 -0.86
C LEU A 213 6.51 6.67 -2.19
N ALA A 214 5.61 7.57 -2.60
CA ALA A 214 5.64 8.14 -3.94
C ALA A 214 6.78 9.15 -4.18
N SER A 215 7.28 9.78 -3.12
CA SER A 215 8.26 10.87 -3.18
C SER A 215 9.35 10.75 -2.10
N ALA A 216 10.46 11.46 -2.30
CA ALA A 216 11.47 11.67 -1.25
C ALA A 216 10.95 12.66 -0.18
N ALA A 217 11.64 12.73 0.96
CA ALA A 217 11.26 13.61 2.07
C ALA A 217 11.19 15.11 1.72
N ASP A 218 11.92 15.53 0.69
CA ASP A 218 12.05 16.89 0.20
C ASP A 218 11.42 17.10 -1.19
N GLU A 219 10.60 16.15 -1.66
CA GLU A 219 9.98 16.18 -2.99
C GLU A 219 8.45 16.11 -2.92
N GLU A 220 7.80 16.74 -3.89
CA GLU A 220 6.35 16.62 -4.12
C GLU A 220 6.04 15.33 -4.91
N SER A 221 4.84 14.76 -4.70
CA SER A 221 4.26 13.74 -5.59
C SER A 221 3.38 14.44 -6.62
N TRP A 222 3.32 13.91 -7.84
CA TRP A 222 2.65 14.53 -8.98
C TRP A 222 1.61 13.60 -9.59
N GLU A 223 0.48 14.18 -9.99
CA GLU A 223 -0.45 13.56 -10.92
C GLU A 223 0.09 13.67 -12.36
N THR A 224 -0.27 12.69 -13.18
CA THR A 224 0.06 12.60 -14.61
C THR A 224 -1.04 13.22 -15.45
N ASN A 225 -0.71 13.65 -16.67
CA ASN A 225 -1.72 14.06 -17.65
C ASN A 225 -2.36 12.84 -18.36
N HIS A 226 -2.57 11.74 -17.63
CA HIS A 226 -3.29 10.57 -18.15
C HIS A 226 -4.77 10.95 -18.38
N PRO A 227 -5.50 10.37 -19.36
CA PRO A 227 -6.91 10.68 -19.56
C PRO A 227 -7.77 10.56 -18.29
N ASP A 228 -7.38 9.65 -17.39
CA ASP A 228 -8.10 9.37 -16.15
C ASP A 228 -7.51 10.10 -14.94
N ASP A 229 -6.45 10.91 -15.17
CA ASP A 229 -5.57 11.56 -14.19
C ASP A 229 -5.10 10.56 -13.11
N HIS A 230 -3.82 10.17 -13.06
CA HIS A 230 -3.31 9.26 -12.02
C HIS A 230 -2.12 9.85 -11.29
N GLY A 231 -1.98 9.57 -10.00
CA GLY A 231 -0.72 9.71 -9.28
C GLY A 231 0.38 8.95 -9.99
N PHE A 232 1.54 9.57 -10.18
CA PHE A 232 2.61 8.96 -10.99
C PHE A 232 3.07 7.62 -10.41
N MET A 233 3.19 7.51 -9.08
CA MET A 233 3.58 6.25 -8.43
C MET A 233 2.49 5.20 -8.63
N THR A 234 1.23 5.54 -8.38
CA THR A 234 0.12 4.59 -8.54
C THR A 234 -0.04 4.11 -9.97
N LEU A 235 0.11 4.98 -10.97
CA LEU A 235 0.11 4.56 -12.38
C LEU A 235 1.19 3.51 -12.67
N GLN A 236 2.40 3.68 -12.15
CA GLN A 236 3.47 2.69 -12.34
C GLN A 236 3.20 1.40 -11.57
N LEU A 237 2.56 1.49 -10.41
CA LEU A 237 2.16 0.32 -9.62
C LEU A 237 1.06 -0.49 -10.34
N LEU A 238 0.08 0.19 -10.93
CA LEU A 238 -0.96 -0.42 -11.77
C LEU A 238 -0.35 -1.15 -12.96
N ASP A 239 0.55 -0.50 -13.70
CA ASP A 239 1.28 -1.11 -14.81
C ASP A 239 2.07 -2.35 -14.35
N ALA A 240 2.80 -2.26 -13.22
CA ALA A 240 3.55 -3.39 -12.66
C ALA A 240 2.64 -4.58 -12.28
N LEU A 241 1.40 -4.32 -11.85
CA LEU A 241 0.41 -5.36 -11.55
C LEU A 241 -0.23 -5.95 -12.82
N GLY A 242 0.01 -5.35 -13.99
CA GLY A 242 -0.53 -5.74 -15.29
C GLY A 242 -1.93 -5.17 -15.55
N TRP A 243 -2.25 -4.03 -14.95
CA TRP A 243 -3.49 -3.31 -15.18
C TRP A 243 -3.59 -2.80 -16.62
N SER A 244 -4.75 -2.97 -17.23
CA SER A 244 -5.10 -2.37 -18.52
C SER A 244 -6.16 -1.31 -18.28
N HIS A 245 -5.91 -0.08 -18.73
CA HIS A 245 -6.89 1.02 -18.71
C HIS A 245 -7.99 0.86 -19.79
N GLU A 246 -8.02 -0.26 -20.51
CA GLU A 246 -9.09 -0.55 -21.47
C GLU A 246 -10.26 -1.27 -20.78
N GLY A 247 -11.49 -0.94 -21.19
CA GLY A 247 -12.70 -1.62 -20.73
C GLY A 247 -13.10 -1.24 -19.30
N THR A 248 -13.87 -2.10 -18.65
CA THR A 248 -14.40 -1.88 -17.30
C THR A 248 -14.42 -3.16 -16.49
N SER A 249 -14.22 -3.03 -15.18
CA SER A 249 -14.34 -4.09 -14.20
C SER A 249 -15.27 -3.68 -13.05
N GLU A 250 -15.60 -4.62 -12.18
CA GLU A 250 -16.45 -4.37 -11.01
C GLU A 250 -15.85 -5.02 -9.77
N ILE A 251 -15.80 -4.26 -8.69
CA ILE A 251 -15.46 -4.77 -7.36
C ILE A 251 -16.55 -4.43 -6.37
N THR A 252 -16.72 -5.29 -5.37
CA THR A 252 -17.61 -5.04 -4.24
C THR A 252 -16.76 -4.95 -2.99
N ASP A 253 -16.87 -3.83 -2.26
CA ASP A 253 -16.17 -3.67 -0.99
C ASP A 253 -16.81 -4.52 0.12
N PHE A 254 -16.15 -4.55 1.27
CA PHE A 254 -16.58 -5.32 2.42
C PHE A 254 -17.98 -4.93 2.93
N ASP A 255 -18.39 -3.68 2.75
CA ASP A 255 -19.69 -3.18 3.18
C ASP A 255 -20.80 -3.41 2.13
N GLY A 256 -20.46 -4.11 1.04
CA GLY A 256 -21.39 -4.52 0.00
C GLY A 256 -21.64 -3.46 -1.08
N THR A 257 -20.83 -2.39 -1.10
CA THR A 257 -20.91 -1.37 -2.15
C THR A 257 -20.17 -1.85 -3.38
N THR A 258 -20.87 -1.89 -4.52
CA THR A 258 -20.27 -2.23 -5.81
C THR A 258 -19.84 -0.97 -6.56
N TYR A 259 -18.61 -1.00 -7.09
CA TYR A 259 -18.02 0.07 -7.87
C TYR A 259 -17.71 -0.44 -9.27
N ALA A 260 -18.15 0.29 -10.29
CA ALA A 260 -17.67 0.14 -11.65
C ALA A 260 -16.33 0.89 -11.78
N ILE A 261 -15.31 0.19 -12.28
CA ILE A 261 -13.93 0.67 -12.36
C ILE A 261 -13.51 0.66 -13.82
N GLU A 262 -12.90 1.74 -14.29
CA GLU A 262 -12.31 1.80 -15.63
C GLU A 262 -11.03 0.96 -15.64
N GLY A 263 -10.89 0.08 -16.63
CA GLY A 263 -9.80 -0.87 -16.71
C GLY A 263 -10.06 -2.23 -16.05
N HIS A 264 -9.13 -3.17 -16.30
CA HIS A 264 -9.17 -4.54 -15.79
C HIS A 264 -7.79 -5.20 -15.84
N ILE A 265 -7.64 -6.32 -15.13
CA ILE A 265 -6.56 -7.29 -15.38
C ILE A 265 -7.03 -8.26 -16.48
N PRO A 266 -6.36 -8.33 -17.66
CA PRO A 266 -6.76 -9.26 -18.71
C PRO A 266 -6.70 -10.72 -18.24
N ALA A 267 -7.73 -11.50 -18.55
CA ALA A 267 -7.83 -12.88 -18.09
C ALA A 267 -6.65 -13.74 -18.60
N GLY A 268 -5.98 -14.44 -17.67
CA GLY A 268 -4.81 -15.27 -17.99
C GLY A 268 -3.52 -14.50 -18.28
N SER A 269 -3.52 -13.16 -18.10
CA SER A 269 -2.29 -12.38 -18.16
C SER A 269 -1.40 -12.63 -16.94
N THR A 270 -0.09 -12.55 -17.16
CA THR A 270 0.91 -12.48 -16.09
C THR A 270 1.19 -11.03 -15.74
N SER A 271 1.52 -10.73 -14.49
CA SER A 271 2.03 -9.41 -14.13
C SER A 271 3.37 -9.17 -14.86
N PRO A 272 3.67 -7.96 -15.35
CA PRO A 272 4.96 -7.62 -15.95
C PRO A 272 6.16 -7.88 -15.05
N VAL A 273 5.95 -7.88 -13.73
CA VAL A 273 6.99 -8.14 -12.74
C VAL A 273 6.94 -9.55 -12.15
N GLU A 274 6.06 -10.42 -12.67
CA GLU A 274 5.96 -11.80 -12.20
C GLU A 274 7.26 -12.55 -12.51
N SER A 275 7.93 -13.06 -11.48
CA SER A 275 9.17 -13.82 -11.57
C SER A 275 9.01 -15.19 -10.91
N GLY A 276 9.17 -16.26 -11.70
CA GLY A 276 9.05 -17.62 -11.19
C GLY A 276 7.67 -17.98 -10.62
N GLY A 277 6.60 -17.26 -11.01
CA GLY A 277 5.25 -17.44 -10.46
C GLY A 277 4.94 -16.61 -9.22
N ASN A 278 5.83 -15.69 -8.85
CA ASN A 278 5.69 -14.81 -7.70
C ASN A 278 5.68 -13.34 -8.13
N VAL A 279 4.94 -12.50 -7.39
CA VAL A 279 5.00 -11.04 -7.48
C VAL A 279 5.56 -10.54 -6.15
N TYR A 280 6.81 -10.07 -6.20
CA TYR A 280 7.50 -9.52 -5.03
C TYR A 280 7.31 -8.01 -4.95
N LEU A 281 7.26 -7.49 -3.72
CA LEU A 281 7.26 -6.05 -3.47
C LEU A 281 8.54 -5.38 -4.02
N SER A 282 9.67 -6.07 -3.98
CA SER A 282 10.94 -5.59 -4.54
C SER A 282 10.91 -5.42 -6.05
N ASP A 283 10.24 -6.32 -6.76
CA ASP A 283 10.06 -6.23 -8.21
C ASP A 283 9.07 -5.12 -8.59
N LEU A 284 7.97 -4.97 -7.85
CA LEU A 284 7.05 -3.83 -7.99
C LEU A 284 7.79 -2.50 -7.80
N PHE A 285 8.57 -2.36 -6.73
CA PHE A 285 9.35 -1.16 -6.47
C PHE A 285 10.40 -0.90 -7.56
N SER A 286 11.08 -1.94 -8.03
CA SER A 286 12.06 -1.84 -9.11
C SER A 286 11.44 -1.37 -10.41
N HIS A 287 10.21 -1.82 -10.72
CA HIS A 287 9.44 -1.35 -11.87
C HIS A 287 9.11 0.14 -11.76
N ILE A 288 8.55 0.57 -10.63
CA ILE A 288 8.24 1.99 -10.35
C ILE A 288 9.50 2.86 -10.49
N ARG A 289 10.63 2.42 -9.94
CA ARG A 289 11.93 3.11 -10.01
C ARG A 289 12.56 3.09 -11.40
N GLY A 290 12.22 2.10 -12.23
CA GLY A 290 12.72 1.97 -13.59
C GLY A 290 12.22 3.07 -14.51
N VAL A 291 11.05 3.63 -14.21
CA VAL A 291 10.46 4.73 -14.98
C VAL A 291 11.03 6.06 -14.49
N LYS A 292 11.84 6.68 -15.35
CA LYS A 292 12.53 7.93 -15.01
C LYS A 292 11.55 9.09 -14.89
N ASN A 293 11.41 9.63 -13.69
CA ASN A 293 10.75 10.90 -13.42
C ASN A 293 11.74 11.83 -12.69
N ILE A 294 11.87 13.06 -13.17
CA ILE A 294 12.77 14.07 -12.57
C ILE A 294 12.11 14.84 -11.42
N ARG A 295 10.79 14.71 -11.25
CA ARG A 295 10.00 15.50 -10.30
C ARG A 295 9.72 14.78 -8.99
N GLN A 296 9.66 13.45 -9.02
CA GLN A 296 9.47 12.63 -7.83
C GLN A 296 10.29 11.34 -7.94
N ARG A 297 10.76 10.89 -6.78
CA ARG A 297 11.48 9.63 -6.64
C ARG A 297 10.78 8.77 -5.61
N ALA A 298 10.20 7.65 -6.07
CA ALA A 298 9.63 6.67 -5.16
C ALA A 298 10.70 6.16 -4.17
N GLN A 299 10.29 5.94 -2.93
CA GLN A 299 11.10 5.44 -1.82
C GLN A 299 10.45 4.18 -1.23
N THR A 300 11.22 3.45 -0.44
CA THR A 300 10.77 2.33 0.37
C THR A 300 11.48 2.38 1.73
N GLY A 301 11.17 1.49 2.65
CA GLY A 301 11.86 1.42 3.94
C GLY A 301 13.32 1.00 3.75
N GLY A 302 14.22 1.43 4.65
CA GLY A 302 15.65 1.12 4.54
C GLY A 302 16.01 -0.36 4.79
N GLY A 303 15.04 -1.21 5.13
CA GLY A 303 15.22 -2.64 5.43
C GLY A 303 15.01 -3.55 4.23
N PRO A 304 15.06 -4.88 4.42
CA PRO A 304 14.67 -5.83 3.38
C PRO A 304 13.24 -5.58 2.91
N ILE A 305 13.02 -5.65 1.60
CA ILE A 305 11.73 -5.41 0.93
C ILE A 305 11.17 -6.67 0.26
N GLU A 306 11.70 -7.84 0.62
CA GLU A 306 11.29 -9.13 0.07
C GLU A 306 9.98 -9.60 0.73
N LEU A 307 8.87 -9.04 0.27
CA LEU A 307 7.52 -9.49 0.57
C LEU A 307 6.92 -10.12 -0.68
N ILE A 308 6.47 -11.38 -0.58
CA ILE A 308 5.69 -12.03 -1.63
C ILE A 308 4.24 -11.55 -1.49
N LEU A 309 3.81 -10.68 -2.41
CA LEU A 309 2.43 -10.19 -2.41
C LEU A 309 1.48 -11.23 -3.00
N PHE A 310 1.89 -11.86 -4.11
CA PHE A 310 1.16 -12.94 -4.75
C PHE A 310 2.08 -14.07 -5.17
N SER A 311 1.61 -15.32 -5.09
CA SER A 311 2.33 -16.49 -5.57
C SER A 311 1.37 -17.53 -6.13
N ARG A 312 1.77 -18.18 -7.21
CA ARG A 312 1.10 -19.37 -7.77
C ARG A 312 1.38 -20.63 -6.96
N HIS A 313 2.31 -20.58 -6.00
CA HIS A 313 2.84 -21.73 -5.26
C HIS A 313 2.39 -21.80 -3.80
N TRP A 314 1.52 -20.90 -3.36
CA TRP A 314 0.85 -20.98 -2.06
C TRP A 314 -0.07 -22.19 -1.96
#